data_AF-A0A1U7GHX0-F1
#
_entry.id   AF-A0A1U7GHX0-F1
#
_cell.length_a   1.000
_cell.length_b   1.000
_cell.length_c   1.000
_cell.angle_alpha   90.00
_cell.angle_beta   90.00
_cell.angle_gamma   90.00
#
_symmetry.space_group_name_H-M   'P 1'
#
loop_
_entity.id
_entity.type
_entity.pdbx_description
1 polymer ?
#
loop_
_entity_poly.entity_id
_entity_poly.type
_entity_poly.pdbx_seq_one_letter_code
_entity_poly.pdbx_strand_id
1 'polypeptide(L)'
;MPIEIEECDLWWFRELTSVLGAFADDPEHTISRVGGGGEIAIGEDLAEDLHHYLVDCILAKYPEAAGLAIVQAAREIESALARKSFGGEAFEEDFWSNASFRDHPEWEAIRDRARAFLMR
;
A
#
# COMPACT_ATOMS: atom_id res chain seq x y z
N MET A 1 24.74 5.65 9.19
CA MET A 1 25.47 5.22 7.99
C MET A 1 24.50 5.34 6.83
N PRO A 2 24.85 5.97 5.70
CA PRO A 2 23.96 5.96 4.54
C PRO A 2 23.71 4.51 4.12
N ILE A 3 22.48 4.21 3.73
CA ILE A 3 22.10 2.90 3.23
C ILE A 3 22.55 2.82 1.78
N GLU A 4 23.25 1.76 1.41
CA GLU A 4 23.68 1.53 0.02
C GLU A 4 22.70 0.55 -0.64
N ILE A 5 21.84 1.09 -1.51
CA ILE A 5 20.89 0.31 -2.30
C ILE A 5 21.53 -0.01 -3.66
N GLU A 6 21.42 -1.26 -4.10
CA GLU A 6 21.90 -1.66 -5.42
C GLU A 6 21.07 -0.98 -6.53
N GLU A 7 21.73 -0.52 -7.60
CA GLU A 7 21.05 0.19 -8.69
C GLU A 7 19.90 -0.65 -9.30
N CYS A 8 20.11 -1.97 -9.41
CA CYS A 8 19.12 -2.90 -9.92
C CYS A 8 17.92 -3.13 -9.00
N ASP A 9 17.90 -2.55 -7.79
CA ASP A 9 16.82 -2.70 -6.81
C ASP A 9 16.09 -1.38 -6.55
N LEU A 10 16.59 -0.27 -7.09
CA LEU A 10 15.91 1.03 -7.04
C LEU A 10 14.50 0.98 -7.66
N TRP A 11 14.24 0.03 -8.57
CA TRP A 11 12.90 -0.17 -9.12
C TRP A 11 11.89 -0.62 -8.06
N TRP A 12 12.27 -1.35 -7.01
CA TRP A 12 11.32 -1.69 -5.93
C TRP A 12 10.80 -0.45 -5.23
N PHE A 13 11.66 0.54 -5.00
CA PHE A 13 11.25 1.82 -4.41
C PHE A 13 10.35 2.62 -5.34
N ARG A 14 10.60 2.53 -6.65
CA ARG A 14 9.69 3.09 -7.66
C ARG A 14 8.32 2.41 -7.60
N GLU A 15 8.26 1.08 -7.58
CA GLU A 15 6.98 0.36 -7.54
C GLU A 15 6.24 0.60 -6.22
N LEU A 16 6.94 0.63 -5.08
CA LEU A 16 6.36 1.03 -3.81
C LEU A 16 5.76 2.45 -3.88
N THR A 17 6.45 3.39 -4.53
CA THR A 17 5.92 4.74 -4.77
C THR A 17 4.67 4.71 -5.66
N SER A 18 4.64 3.86 -6.70
CA SER A 18 3.49 3.67 -7.57
C SER A 18 2.27 3.14 -6.81
N VAL A 19 2.47 2.18 -5.90
CA VAL A 19 1.41 1.63 -5.02
C VAL A 19 0.85 2.71 -4.11
N LEU A 20 1.71 3.50 -3.46
CA LEU A 20 1.27 4.66 -2.67
C LEU A 20 0.49 5.67 -3.52
N GLY A 21 0.92 5.89 -4.76
CA GLY A 21 0.18 6.70 -5.74
C GLY A 21 -1.22 6.16 -6.02
N ALA A 22 -1.37 4.84 -6.14
CA ALA A 22 -2.67 4.20 -6.36
C ALA A 22 -3.60 4.31 -5.14
N PHE A 23 -3.06 4.22 -3.91
CA PHE A 23 -3.85 4.50 -2.70
C PHE A 23 -4.26 5.97 -2.61
N ALA A 24 -3.39 6.90 -3.02
CA ALA A 24 -3.66 8.33 -2.94
C ALA A 24 -4.70 8.85 -3.95
N ASP A 25 -4.92 8.13 -5.05
CA ASP A 25 -5.82 8.53 -6.13
C ASP A 25 -7.31 8.47 -5.72
N ASP A 26 -8.18 8.95 -6.61
CA ASP A 26 -9.61 8.69 -6.53
C ASP A 26 -9.86 7.18 -6.69
N PRO A 27 -10.59 6.53 -5.75
CA PRO A 27 -10.84 5.10 -5.83
C PRO A 27 -11.54 4.68 -7.13
N GLU A 28 -12.39 5.53 -7.73
CA GLU A 28 -13.04 5.24 -9.02
C GLU A 28 -12.04 5.15 -10.17
N HIS A 29 -11.02 6.03 -10.18
CA HIS A 29 -9.96 5.99 -11.19
C HIS A 29 -9.09 4.73 -11.03
N THR A 30 -8.72 4.40 -9.80
CA THR A 30 -7.94 3.19 -9.51
C THR A 30 -8.73 1.94 -9.91
N ILE A 31 -10.00 1.85 -9.54
CA ILE A 31 -10.86 0.72 -9.93
C ILE A 31 -10.98 0.59 -11.44
N SER A 32 -11.25 1.70 -12.14
CA SER A 32 -11.36 1.68 -13.60
C SER A 32 -10.05 1.28 -14.30
N ARG A 33 -8.90 1.65 -13.73
CA ARG A 33 -7.57 1.38 -14.31
C ARG A 33 -7.10 -0.05 -14.08
N VAL A 34 -7.40 -0.61 -12.92
CA VAL A 34 -6.88 -1.92 -12.50
C VAL A 34 -7.87 -3.05 -12.79
N GLY A 35 -9.17 -2.85 -12.56
CA GLY A 35 -10.16 -3.93 -12.49
C GLY A 35 -11.34 -3.76 -13.44
N GLY A 36 -11.10 -3.55 -14.73
CA GLY A 36 -12.10 -3.26 -15.79
C GLY A 36 -13.31 -4.21 -15.98
N GLY A 37 -13.73 -4.98 -14.97
CA GLY A 37 -14.92 -5.83 -14.97
C GLY A 37 -15.55 -6.13 -13.60
N GLY A 38 -15.12 -5.48 -12.50
CA GLY A 38 -15.81 -5.57 -11.19
C GLY A 38 -15.62 -6.86 -10.37
N GLU A 39 -14.93 -7.87 -10.90
CA GLU A 39 -14.64 -9.14 -10.19
C GLU A 39 -13.38 -9.08 -9.31
N ILE A 40 -12.51 -8.09 -9.51
CA ILE A 40 -11.23 -7.95 -8.80
C ILE A 40 -11.39 -6.99 -7.62
N ALA A 41 -11.02 -7.42 -6.42
CA ALA A 41 -11.01 -6.61 -5.21
C ALA A 41 -9.75 -5.72 -5.19
N ILE A 42 -9.87 -4.48 -5.66
CA ILE A 42 -8.73 -3.59 -5.87
C ILE A 42 -7.98 -3.25 -4.57
N GLY A 43 -8.72 -3.15 -3.45
CA GLY A 43 -8.09 -2.95 -2.15
C GLY A 43 -7.19 -4.12 -1.73
N GLU A 44 -7.57 -5.35 -2.10
CA GLU A 44 -6.81 -6.57 -1.84
C GLU A 44 -5.55 -6.61 -2.71
N ASP A 45 -5.68 -6.44 -4.03
CA ASP A 45 -4.54 -6.40 -4.96
C ASP A 45 -3.48 -5.36 -4.56
N LEU A 46 -3.91 -4.14 -4.21
CA LEU A 46 -2.99 -3.09 -3.77
C LEU A 46 -2.31 -3.42 -2.44
N ALA A 47 -2.99 -4.13 -1.54
CA ALA A 47 -2.41 -4.57 -0.28
C ALA A 47 -1.36 -5.68 -0.52
N GLU A 48 -1.62 -6.61 -1.44
CA GLU A 48 -0.65 -7.62 -1.83
C GLU A 48 0.60 -7.00 -2.45
N ASP A 49 0.45 -6.06 -3.39
CA ASP A 49 1.56 -5.32 -3.99
C ASP A 49 2.36 -4.53 -2.95
N LEU A 50 1.66 -3.86 -2.01
CA LEU A 50 2.30 -3.15 -0.91
C LEU A 50 3.17 -4.10 -0.09
N HIS A 51 2.61 -5.23 0.34
CA HIS A 51 3.31 -6.24 1.13
C HIS A 51 4.53 -6.78 0.38
N HIS A 52 4.36 -7.13 -0.90
CA HIS A 52 5.42 -7.69 -1.73
C HIS A 52 6.62 -6.76 -1.83
N TYR A 53 6.42 -5.50 -2.21
CA TYR A 53 7.53 -4.57 -2.37
C TYR A 53 8.12 -4.14 -1.02
N LEU A 54 7.28 -3.93 -0.01
CA LEU A 54 7.73 -3.48 1.31
C LEU A 54 8.48 -4.58 2.07
N VAL A 55 7.84 -5.73 2.27
CA VAL A 55 8.29 -6.79 3.18
C VAL A 55 9.20 -7.76 2.45
N ASP A 56 8.72 -8.35 1.35
CA ASP A 56 9.41 -9.46 0.68
C ASP A 56 10.63 -9.00 -0.13
N CYS A 57 10.62 -7.74 -0.59
CA CYS A 57 11.70 -7.17 -1.40
C CYS A 57 12.60 -6.23 -0.58
N ILE A 58 12.08 -5.05 -0.20
CA ILE A 58 12.90 -3.98 0.40
C ILE A 58 13.37 -4.36 1.79
N LEU A 59 12.48 -4.71 2.72
CA LEU A 59 12.87 -4.98 4.11
C LEU A 59 13.55 -6.34 4.27
N ALA A 60 13.28 -7.30 3.39
CA ALA A 60 14.00 -8.58 3.36
C ALA A 60 15.48 -8.40 2.98
N LYS A 61 15.78 -7.56 1.99
CA LYS A 61 17.17 -7.34 1.53
C LYS A 61 17.89 -6.21 2.27
N TYR A 62 17.16 -5.15 2.61
CA TYR A 62 17.67 -3.92 3.23
C TYR A 62 16.90 -3.59 4.51
N PRO A 63 17.07 -4.37 5.60
CA PRO A 63 16.33 -4.14 6.84
C PRO A 63 16.56 -2.74 7.44
N GLU A 64 17.72 -2.15 7.22
CA GLU A 64 18.06 -0.79 7.61
C GLU A 64 17.23 0.28 6.88
N ALA A 65 16.61 -0.06 5.74
CA ALA A 65 15.68 0.80 5.00
C ALA A 65 14.42 1.13 5.80
N ALA A 66 14.16 0.44 6.92
CA ALA A 66 13.09 0.78 7.86
C ALA A 66 13.11 2.24 8.35
N GLY A 67 14.26 2.91 8.30
CA GLY A 67 14.41 4.33 8.63
C GLY A 67 14.03 5.29 7.50
N LEU A 68 13.81 4.82 6.27
CA LEU A 68 13.47 5.67 5.13
C LEU A 68 12.00 6.11 5.20
N ALA A 69 11.74 7.37 4.84
CA ALA A 69 10.41 7.96 4.94
C ALA A 69 9.34 7.19 4.15
N ILE A 70 9.67 6.71 2.93
CA ILE A 70 8.76 5.90 2.12
C ILE A 70 8.40 4.58 2.79
N VAL A 71 9.38 3.93 3.42
CA VAL A 71 9.19 2.66 4.12
C VAL A 71 8.36 2.86 5.38
N GLN A 72 8.57 3.96 6.11
CA GLN A 72 7.75 4.30 7.27
C GLN A 72 6.29 4.55 6.88
N ALA A 73 6.04 5.33 5.83
CA ALA A 73 4.70 5.58 5.32
C ALA A 73 4.01 4.28 4.86
N ALA A 74 4.73 3.44 4.11
CA ALA A 74 4.24 2.14 3.67
C ALA A 74 3.90 1.21 4.84
N ARG A 75 4.74 1.17 5.89
CA ARG A 75 4.48 0.37 7.09
C ARG A 75 3.26 0.81 7.87
N GLU A 76 2.98 2.11 7.94
CA GLU A 76 1.78 2.62 8.59
C GLU A 76 0.50 2.15 7.86
N ILE A 77 0.52 2.17 6.53
CA ILE A 77 -0.58 1.66 5.70
C ILE A 77 -0.70 0.14 5.84
N GLU A 78 0.41 -0.60 5.73
CA GLU A 78 0.46 -2.05 5.91
C GLU A 78 -0.11 -2.47 7.27
N SER A 79 0.23 -1.73 8.34
CA SER A 79 -0.31 -2.00 9.67
C SER A 79 -1.82 -1.75 9.76
N ALA A 80 -2.36 -0.77 9.03
CA ALA A 80 -3.80 -0.53 8.99
C ALA A 80 -4.53 -1.66 8.25
N LEU A 81 -3.96 -2.12 7.13
CA LEU A 81 -4.46 -3.22 6.32
C LEU A 81 -4.43 -4.55 7.10
N ALA A 82 -3.31 -4.88 7.74
CA ALA A 82 -3.15 -6.10 8.52
C ALA A 82 -4.15 -6.22 9.68
N ARG A 83 -4.59 -5.09 10.26
CA ARG A 83 -5.65 -5.09 11.30
C ARG A 83 -7.01 -5.55 10.76
N LYS A 84 -7.27 -5.32 9.47
CA LYS A 84 -8.50 -5.68 8.76
C LYS A 84 -8.43 -7.06 8.08
N SER A 85 -7.23 -7.58 7.86
CA SER A 85 -7.00 -8.92 7.31
C SER A 85 -7.46 -10.04 8.24
N PHE A 86 -7.64 -11.24 7.69
CA PHE A 86 -8.02 -12.42 8.47
C PHE A 86 -7.02 -12.69 9.61
N GLY A 87 -7.53 -12.82 10.84
CA GLY A 87 -6.69 -12.97 12.05
C GLY A 87 -6.17 -11.66 12.65
N GLY A 88 -6.46 -10.51 12.02
CA GLY A 88 -6.20 -9.17 12.56
C GLY A 88 -7.16 -8.78 13.69
N GLU A 89 -6.78 -7.79 14.50
CA GLU A 89 -7.54 -7.38 15.69
C GLU A 89 -8.96 -6.86 15.38
N ALA A 90 -9.17 -6.35 14.16
CA ALA A 90 -10.38 -5.69 13.72
C ALA A 90 -10.82 -6.25 12.36
N PHE A 91 -10.67 -7.57 12.17
CA PHE A 91 -11.05 -8.28 10.96
C PHE A 91 -12.45 -7.87 10.49
N GLU A 92 -12.54 -7.56 9.20
CA GLU A 92 -13.78 -7.15 8.56
C GLU A 92 -13.78 -7.70 7.13
N GLU A 93 -14.66 -8.65 6.84
CA GLU A 93 -14.70 -9.36 5.57
C GLU A 93 -15.04 -8.42 4.41
N ASP A 94 -16.05 -7.56 4.59
CA ASP A 94 -16.52 -6.63 3.56
C ASP A 94 -15.54 -5.48 3.29
N PHE A 95 -14.51 -5.30 4.13
CA PHE A 95 -13.50 -4.25 3.99
C PHE A 95 -12.77 -4.31 2.65
N TRP A 96 -12.55 -5.52 2.14
CA TRP A 96 -11.77 -5.77 0.92
C TRP A 96 -12.57 -5.57 -0.37
N SER A 97 -13.89 -5.38 -0.27
CA SER A 97 -14.73 -5.15 -1.45
C SER A 97 -14.44 -3.80 -2.13
N ASN A 98 -14.68 -3.72 -3.44
CA ASN A 98 -14.60 -2.44 -4.17
C ASN A 98 -15.61 -1.38 -3.69
N ALA A 99 -16.71 -1.79 -3.06
CA ALA A 99 -17.64 -0.86 -2.43
C ALA A 99 -17.00 -0.22 -1.19
N SER A 100 -16.39 -1.04 -0.34
CA SER A 100 -15.66 -0.55 0.83
C SER A 100 -14.44 0.29 0.44
N PHE A 101 -13.66 -0.13 -0.56
CA PHE A 101 -12.52 0.65 -1.08
C PHE A 101 -12.89 2.10 -1.46
N ARG A 102 -14.11 2.30 -1.97
CA ARG A 102 -14.67 3.62 -2.29
C ARG A 102 -15.09 4.38 -1.03
N ASP A 103 -15.94 3.77 -0.20
CA ASP A 103 -16.75 4.52 0.76
C ASP A 103 -16.33 4.35 2.24
N HIS A 104 -15.46 3.39 2.55
CA HIS A 104 -15.12 3.07 3.93
C HIS A 104 -14.12 4.08 4.54
N PRO A 105 -14.36 4.58 5.76
CA PRO A 105 -13.52 5.62 6.38
C PRO A 105 -12.05 5.22 6.58
N GLU A 106 -11.77 3.94 6.86
CA GLU A 106 -10.38 3.47 7.01
C GLU A 106 -9.63 3.51 5.66
N TRP A 107 -10.31 3.24 4.55
CA TRP A 107 -9.71 3.42 3.22
C TRP A 107 -9.40 4.89 2.98
N GLU A 108 -10.31 5.81 3.33
CA GLU A 108 -10.04 7.26 3.29
C GLU A 108 -8.82 7.67 4.12
N ALA A 109 -8.71 7.16 5.35
CA ALA A 109 -7.54 7.40 6.18
C ALA A 109 -6.24 6.86 5.56
N ILE A 110 -6.28 5.71 4.85
CA ILE A 110 -5.15 5.19 4.08
C ILE A 110 -4.78 6.14 2.93
N ARG A 111 -5.76 6.63 2.15
CA ARG A 111 -5.48 7.56 1.03
C ARG A 111 -4.85 8.85 1.54
N ASP A 112 -5.36 9.40 2.64
CA ASP A 112 -4.84 10.64 3.20
C ASP A 112 -3.41 10.50 3.72
N ARG A 113 -3.06 9.35 4.30
CA ARG A 113 -1.67 9.04 4.66
C ARG A 113 -0.77 8.97 3.42
N ALA A 114 -1.21 8.28 2.38
CA ALA A 114 -0.46 8.17 1.14
C ALA A 114 -0.26 9.55 0.48
N ARG A 115 -1.32 10.37 0.40
CA ARG A 115 -1.28 11.75 -0.10
C ARG A 115 -0.33 12.62 0.72
N ALA A 116 -0.41 12.54 2.04
CA ALA A 116 0.44 13.31 2.93
C ALA A 116 1.92 12.97 2.75
N PHE A 117 2.25 11.70 2.43
CA PHE A 117 3.62 11.32 2.09
C PHE A 117 4.06 11.88 0.72
N LEU A 118 3.23 11.72 -0.32
CA LEU A 118 3.59 12.09 -1.70
C LEU A 118 3.69 13.60 -1.95
N MET A 119 3.08 14.43 -1.10
CA MET A 119 3.15 15.90 -1.20
C MET A 119 4.34 16.53 -0.46
N ARG A 120 5.18 15.74 0.22
CA ARG A 120 6.37 16.23 0.94
C ARG A 120 7.57 16.42 0.01
#